data_AF-A0A1E7HBJ4-F1
#
_entry.id   AF-A0A1E7HBJ4-F1
#
_cell.length_a   1.000
_cell.length_b   1.000
_cell.length_c   1.000
_cell.angle_alpha   90.00
_cell.angle_beta   90.00
_cell.angle_gamma   90.00
#
_symmetry.space_group_name_H-M   'P 1'
#
loop_
_entity.id
_entity.type
_entity.pdbx_description
1 polymer ?
#
loop_
_entity_poly.entity_id
_entity_poly.type
_entity_poly.pdbx_seq_one_letter_code
_entity_poly.pdbx_strand_id
1 'polypeptide(L)'
;MYIDHFLDGDRTIFATVKGAIPAFLDDLKSDAMKRMRETLRIQNYAYRTEKTYLDWVNRYFSYCKSVNAPVTGRDASDSRFVKAYISHLALERDVAASTQNQAFNALLFLYRKVFEIDLQGLGDTVRARRGAKLPVVLSVEEIERLFLELNGTSGLMLKLIYGAGLRLMELARLRVKDVDFQNNVLLRNGDEITFPRGVPAARGIA
;
A
#
# COMPACT_ATOMS: atom_id res chain seq x y z
N MET A 1 12.41 36.24 -23.95
CA MET A 1 11.69 35.79 -25.17
C MET A 1 11.39 34.31 -24.94
N TYR A 2 10.10 33.95 -24.87
CA TYR A 2 9.50 32.76 -24.23
C TYR A 2 9.15 32.91 -22.75
N ILE A 3 8.05 33.62 -22.51
CA ILE A 3 6.99 33.45 -21.50
C ILE A 3 6.06 34.64 -21.82
N ASP A 4 4.75 34.39 -22.04
CA ASP A 4 3.63 35.38 -22.14
C ASP A 4 2.64 35.22 -23.33
N HIS A 5 2.62 34.10 -24.06
CA HIS A 5 1.62 33.91 -25.14
C HIS A 5 0.73 32.67 -25.01
N PHE A 6 0.37 32.27 -23.80
CA PHE A 6 -0.60 31.18 -23.63
C PHE A 6 -1.58 31.40 -22.48
N LEU A 7 -2.04 32.64 -22.30
CA LEU A 7 -3.12 33.00 -21.38
C LEU A 7 -4.07 34.01 -22.04
N ASP A 8 -4.61 33.69 -23.22
CA ASP A 8 -5.98 34.09 -23.54
C ASP A 8 -6.50 33.35 -24.78
N GLY A 9 -7.77 32.94 -24.73
CA GLY A 9 -8.50 32.47 -25.91
C GLY A 9 -8.23 31.02 -26.33
N ASP A 10 -8.95 30.07 -25.73
CA ASP A 10 -9.88 29.24 -26.51
C ASP A 10 -10.51 28.13 -25.65
N ARG A 11 -11.74 28.40 -25.19
CA ARG A 11 -12.65 27.36 -24.67
C ARG A 11 -13.18 26.43 -25.77
N THR A 12 -12.73 26.63 -27.02
CA THR A 12 -13.17 25.95 -28.24
C THR A 12 -12.30 24.73 -28.60
N ILE A 13 -11.09 24.57 -28.04
CA ILE A 13 -10.19 23.44 -28.37
C ILE A 13 -10.70 22.10 -27.81
N PHE A 14 -11.55 22.12 -26.78
CA PHE A 14 -12.04 20.90 -26.12
C PHE A 14 -13.07 20.11 -26.94
N ALA A 15 -13.68 20.69 -27.97
CA ALA A 15 -14.69 20.01 -28.79
C ALA A 15 -14.12 19.17 -29.94
N THR A 16 -12.88 19.43 -30.37
CA THR A 16 -12.30 18.81 -31.58
C THR A 16 -11.47 17.55 -31.28
N VAL A 17 -11.17 17.27 -30.01
CA VAL A 17 -10.17 16.24 -29.63
C VAL A 17 -10.82 14.97 -29.07
N LYS A 18 -11.78 14.39 -29.81
CA LYS A 18 -12.32 13.07 -29.43
C LYS A 18 -11.31 11.93 -29.63
N GLY A 19 -10.25 12.17 -30.44
CA GLY A 19 -9.23 11.18 -30.79
C GLY A 19 -7.83 11.36 -30.15
N ALA A 20 -7.45 12.55 -29.65
CA ALA A 20 -6.09 12.78 -29.12
C ALA A 20 -5.98 12.72 -27.58
N ILE A 21 -7.11 12.74 -26.86
CA ILE A 21 -7.14 12.54 -25.40
C ILE A 21 -6.61 11.13 -25.03
N PRO A 22 -6.98 10.03 -25.72
CA PRO A 22 -6.48 8.70 -25.38
C PRO A 22 -4.97 8.55 -25.53
N ALA A 23 -4.38 9.10 -26.60
CA ALA A 23 -2.95 9.01 -26.88
C ALA A 23 -2.12 9.80 -25.86
N PHE A 24 -2.51 11.05 -25.58
CA PHE A 24 -1.87 11.86 -24.55
C PHE A 24 -1.93 11.21 -23.16
N LEU A 25 -3.07 10.60 -22.81
CA LEU A 25 -3.24 9.94 -21.52
C LEU A 25 -2.34 8.69 -21.39
N ASP A 26 -2.15 7.94 -22.47
CA ASP A 26 -1.26 6.77 -22.49
C ASP A 26 0.22 7.21 -22.32
N ASP A 27 0.63 8.32 -22.94
CA ASP A 27 1.97 8.90 -22.77
C ASP A 27 2.19 9.43 -21.35
N LEU A 28 1.22 10.19 -20.84
CA LEU A 28 1.23 10.72 -19.46
C LEU A 28 1.34 9.58 -18.45
N LYS A 29 0.57 8.51 -18.65
CA LYS A 29 0.61 7.31 -17.81
C LYS A 29 2.01 6.67 -17.81
N SER A 30 2.61 6.51 -18.99
CA SER A 30 3.94 5.89 -19.12
C SER A 30 5.01 6.68 -18.36
N ASP A 31 5.04 8.00 -18.55
CA ASP A 31 5.97 8.90 -17.86
C ASP A 31 5.72 8.91 -16.34
N ALA A 32 4.47 9.04 -15.92
CA ALA A 32 4.07 8.99 -14.52
C ALA A 32 4.53 7.69 -13.83
N MET A 33 4.31 6.54 -14.47
CA MET A 33 4.70 5.23 -13.93
C MET A 33 6.22 5.09 -13.81
N LYS A 34 6.98 5.63 -14.77
CA LYS A 34 8.44 5.63 -14.74
C LYS A 34 8.96 6.49 -13.58
N ARG A 35 8.54 7.75 -13.52
CA ARG A 35 8.94 8.68 -12.45
C ARG A 35 8.54 8.19 -11.08
N MET A 36 7.33 7.65 -10.93
CA MET A 36 6.85 7.08 -9.67
C MET A 36 7.74 5.96 -9.16
N ARG A 37 8.18 5.05 -10.05
CA ARG A 37 9.11 3.98 -9.71
C ARG A 37 10.45 4.52 -9.23
N GLU A 38 11.00 5.51 -9.93
CA GLU A 38 12.27 6.16 -9.57
C GLU A 38 12.16 6.83 -8.19
N THR A 39 11.12 7.64 -7.97
CA THR A 39 10.89 8.35 -6.71
C THR A 39 10.69 7.40 -5.53
N LEU A 40 9.93 6.31 -5.70
CA LEU A 40 9.71 5.31 -4.64
C LEU A 40 10.99 4.60 -4.23
N ARG A 41 11.87 4.31 -5.20
CA ARG A 41 13.17 3.68 -4.94
C ARG A 41 14.15 4.62 -4.25
N ILE A 42 14.21 5.89 -4.70
CA ILE A 42 15.04 6.92 -4.06
C ILE A 42 14.63 7.10 -2.59
N GLN A 43 13.34 7.05 -2.30
CA GLN A 43 12.81 7.16 -0.94
C GLN A 43 12.84 5.83 -0.16
N ASN A 44 13.50 4.79 -0.69
CA ASN A 44 13.66 3.47 -0.04
C ASN A 44 12.33 2.81 0.39
N TYR A 45 11.25 3.04 -0.35
CA TYR A 45 9.99 2.33 -0.10
C TYR A 45 10.17 0.83 -0.36
N ALA A 46 9.48 0.01 0.43
CA ALA A 46 9.47 -1.42 0.21
C ALA A 46 8.93 -1.76 -1.19
N TYR A 47 9.54 -2.75 -1.85
CA TYR A 47 9.13 -3.21 -3.19
C TYR A 47 7.65 -3.60 -3.28
N ARG A 48 7.08 -4.14 -2.18
CA ARG A 48 5.64 -4.43 -2.11
C ARG A 48 4.80 -3.16 -2.25
N THR A 49 5.20 -2.07 -1.60
CA THR A 49 4.55 -0.77 -1.71
C THR A 49 4.68 -0.22 -3.13
N GLU A 50 5.87 -0.34 -3.75
CA GLU A 50 6.08 0.03 -5.16
C GLU A 50 5.07 -0.67 -6.07
N LYS A 51 4.96 -2.00 -5.97
CA LYS A 51 4.03 -2.78 -6.78
C LYS A 51 2.58 -2.37 -6.56
N THR A 52 2.16 -2.20 -5.31
CA THR A 52 0.78 -1.79 -4.97
C THR A 52 0.47 -0.39 -5.51
N TYR A 53 1.40 0.54 -5.38
CA TYR A 53 1.20 1.92 -5.80
C TYR A 53 1.10 2.02 -7.33
N LEU A 54 1.99 1.34 -8.06
CA LEU A 54 1.95 1.28 -9.52
C LEU A 54 0.67 0.60 -10.05
N ASP A 55 0.18 -0.45 -9.39
CA ASP A 55 -1.08 -1.09 -9.75
C ASP A 55 -2.28 -0.14 -9.58
N TRP A 56 -2.34 0.61 -8.48
CA TRP A 56 -3.40 1.61 -8.27
C TRP A 56 -3.36 2.74 -9.29
N VAL A 57 -2.16 3.23 -9.64
CA VAL A 57 -2.00 4.26 -10.68
C VAL A 57 -2.45 3.73 -12.04
N ASN A 58 -2.07 2.51 -12.40
CA ASN A 58 -2.51 1.87 -13.63
C ASN A 58 -4.05 1.80 -13.73
N ARG A 59 -4.71 1.38 -12.64
CA ARG A 59 -6.18 1.30 -12.58
C ARG A 59 -6.84 2.68 -12.66
N TYR A 60 -6.25 3.69 -12.04
CA TYR A 60 -6.74 5.07 -12.12
C TYR A 60 -6.69 5.61 -13.55
N PHE A 61 -5.58 5.42 -14.26
CA PHE A 61 -5.48 5.84 -15.67
C PHE A 61 -6.44 5.07 -16.57
N SER A 62 -6.64 3.77 -16.33
CA SER A 62 -7.67 2.99 -17.03
C SER A 62 -9.07 3.53 -16.81
N TYR A 63 -9.41 3.93 -15.58
CA TYR A 63 -10.68 4.60 -15.28
C TYR A 63 -10.80 5.96 -15.96
N CYS A 64 -9.74 6.77 -15.94
CA CYS A 64 -9.73 8.07 -16.63
C CYS A 64 -9.98 7.91 -18.13
N LYS A 65 -9.41 6.86 -18.75
CA LYS A 65 -9.66 6.51 -20.14
C LYS A 65 -11.12 6.12 -20.40
N SER A 66 -11.73 5.32 -19.52
CA SER A 66 -13.12 4.87 -19.70
C SER A 66 -14.14 6.00 -19.58
N VAL A 67 -13.86 7.01 -18.74
CA VAL A 67 -14.75 8.18 -18.58
C VAL A 67 -14.33 9.38 -19.43
N ASN A 68 -13.32 9.21 -20.30
CA ASN A 68 -12.72 10.26 -21.13
C ASN A 68 -12.35 11.52 -20.33
N ALA A 69 -11.78 11.32 -19.13
CA ALA A 69 -11.39 12.42 -18.25
C ALA A 69 -10.21 13.20 -18.84
N PRO A 70 -10.30 14.54 -18.95
CA PRO A 70 -9.19 15.39 -19.39
C PRO A 70 -8.16 15.59 -18.28
N VAL A 71 -7.56 14.50 -17.80
CA VAL A 71 -6.47 14.53 -16.81
C VAL A 71 -5.21 15.02 -17.50
N THR A 72 -4.60 16.06 -16.96
CA THR A 72 -3.40 16.67 -17.56
C THR A 72 -2.13 16.38 -16.78
N GLY A 73 -2.24 16.11 -15.47
CA GLY A 73 -1.08 16.00 -14.58
C GLY A 73 -0.33 17.33 -14.42
N ARG A 74 -0.98 18.47 -14.70
CA ARG A 74 -0.35 19.81 -14.69
C ARG A 74 -0.94 20.77 -13.67
N ASP A 75 -2.15 20.52 -13.18
CA ASP A 75 -2.80 21.40 -12.21
C ASP A 75 -3.69 20.65 -11.21
N ALA A 76 -4.13 21.38 -10.18
CA ALA A 76 -4.98 20.84 -9.12
C ALA A 76 -6.43 20.57 -9.56
N SER A 77 -6.82 20.95 -10.79
CA SER A 77 -8.16 20.68 -11.31
C SER A 77 -8.41 19.17 -11.43
N ASP A 78 -7.34 18.38 -11.56
CA ASP A 78 -7.37 16.92 -11.57
C ASP A 78 -7.93 16.29 -10.27
N SER A 79 -7.96 17.05 -9.17
CA SER A 79 -8.53 16.61 -7.88
C SER A 79 -9.96 16.07 -8.01
N ARG A 80 -10.77 16.63 -8.92
CA ARG A 80 -12.14 16.17 -9.18
C ARG A 80 -12.20 14.73 -9.67
N PHE A 81 -11.24 14.33 -10.52
CA PHE A 81 -11.18 12.99 -11.09
C PHE A 81 -10.64 11.99 -10.07
N VAL A 82 -9.72 12.41 -9.22
CA VAL A 82 -9.28 11.59 -8.08
C VAL A 82 -10.46 11.31 -7.14
N LYS A 83 -11.25 12.33 -6.78
CA LYS A 83 -12.47 12.14 -5.97
C LYS A 83 -13.45 11.21 -6.66
N ALA A 84 -13.74 11.42 -7.94
CA ALA A 84 -14.66 10.59 -8.72
C ALA A 84 -14.21 9.12 -8.77
N TYR A 85 -12.92 8.86 -8.99
CA TYR A 85 -12.38 7.50 -9.00
C TYR A 85 -12.52 6.82 -7.63
N ILE A 86 -12.21 7.52 -6.55
CA ILE A 86 -12.35 6.96 -5.21
C ILE A 86 -13.83 6.71 -4.86
N SER A 87 -14.74 7.58 -5.27
CA SER A 87 -16.19 7.35 -5.13
C SER A 87 -16.66 6.15 -5.94
N HIS A 88 -16.18 5.99 -7.18
CA HIS A 88 -16.46 4.80 -8.01
C HIS A 88 -15.97 3.52 -7.32
N LEU A 89 -14.80 3.53 -6.68
CA LEU A 89 -14.33 2.38 -5.90
C LEU A 89 -15.26 2.03 -4.74
N ALA A 90 -15.82 3.03 -4.06
CA ALA A 90 -16.72 2.83 -2.93
C ALA A 90 -18.13 2.41 -3.35
N LEU A 91 -18.70 3.05 -4.37
CA LEU A 91 -20.10 2.87 -4.75
C LEU A 91 -20.32 1.73 -5.75
N GLU A 92 -19.43 1.58 -6.73
CA GLU A 92 -19.62 0.61 -7.83
C GLU A 92 -18.85 -0.67 -7.59
N ARG A 93 -17.68 -0.58 -6.94
CA ARG A 93 -16.82 -1.75 -6.67
C ARG A 93 -16.92 -2.30 -5.26
N ASP A 94 -17.69 -1.65 -4.39
CA ASP A 94 -17.92 -2.02 -2.98
C ASP A 94 -16.63 -2.42 -2.25
N VAL A 95 -15.56 -1.64 -2.45
CA VAL A 95 -14.25 -1.99 -1.86
C VAL A 95 -14.21 -1.63 -0.39
N ALA A 96 -13.55 -2.48 0.41
CA ALA A 96 -13.31 -2.19 1.82
C ALA A 96 -12.56 -0.86 2.02
N ALA A 97 -12.84 -0.16 3.13
CA ALA A 97 -12.21 1.10 3.50
C ALA A 97 -10.67 1.07 3.49
N SER A 98 -10.05 -0.07 3.85
CA SER A 98 -8.59 -0.23 3.77
C SER A 98 -8.05 -0.20 2.35
N THR A 99 -8.81 -0.75 1.40
CA THR A 99 -8.47 -0.78 -0.03
C THR A 99 -8.61 0.62 -0.63
N GLN A 100 -9.69 1.33 -0.27
CA GLN A 100 -9.90 2.72 -0.64
C GLN A 100 -8.74 3.61 -0.16
N ASN A 101 -8.31 3.45 1.10
CA ASN A 101 -7.19 4.21 1.65
C ASN A 101 -5.86 3.90 0.96
N GLN A 102 -5.62 2.66 0.50
CA GLN A 102 -4.43 2.32 -0.28
C GLN A 102 -4.44 3.02 -1.64
N ALA A 103 -5.57 2.97 -2.35
CA ALA A 103 -5.74 3.68 -3.61
C ALA A 103 -5.55 5.19 -3.43
N PHE A 104 -6.19 5.77 -2.40
CA PHE A 104 -6.06 7.17 -2.05
C PHE A 104 -4.61 7.60 -1.81
N ASN A 105 -3.86 6.86 -0.98
CA ASN A 105 -2.47 7.18 -0.68
C ASN A 105 -1.56 7.05 -1.91
N ALA A 106 -1.81 6.07 -2.79
CA ALA A 106 -1.07 5.92 -4.03
C ALA A 106 -1.29 7.12 -4.98
N LEU A 107 -2.53 7.59 -5.10
CA LEU A 107 -2.84 8.76 -5.92
C LEU A 107 -2.34 10.05 -5.29
N LEU A 108 -2.45 10.21 -3.98
CA LEU A 108 -1.89 11.36 -3.29
C LEU A 108 -0.37 11.43 -3.48
N PHE A 109 0.32 10.29 -3.44
CA PHE A 109 1.74 10.20 -3.74
C PHE A 109 2.04 10.59 -5.19
N LEU A 110 1.27 10.07 -6.16
CA LEU A 110 1.41 10.43 -7.57
C LEU A 110 1.36 11.95 -7.75
N TYR A 111 0.31 12.62 -7.29
CA TYR A 111 0.19 14.07 -7.52
C TYR A 111 1.23 14.87 -6.77
N ARG A 112 1.50 14.57 -5.49
CA ARG A 112 2.44 15.36 -4.68
C ARG A 112 3.91 15.12 -4.99
N LYS A 113 4.29 13.89 -5.37
CA LYS A 113 5.69 13.48 -5.50
C LYS A 113 6.12 13.22 -6.94
N VAL A 114 5.19 13.03 -7.86
CA VAL A 114 5.50 12.80 -9.29
C VAL A 114 5.11 14.00 -10.13
N PHE A 115 3.91 14.55 -9.91
CA PHE A 115 3.47 15.76 -10.62
C PHE A 115 3.79 17.06 -9.87
N GLU A 116 4.23 16.98 -8.62
CA GLU A 116 4.53 18.15 -7.77
C GLU A 116 3.33 19.11 -7.60
N ILE A 117 2.12 18.56 -7.69
CA ILE A 117 0.86 19.28 -7.52
C ILE A 117 0.31 18.98 -6.14
N ASP A 118 0.02 20.02 -5.36
CA ASP A 118 -0.74 19.85 -4.13
C ASP A 118 -2.24 19.87 -4.40
N LEU A 119 -2.88 18.71 -4.18
CA LEU A 119 -4.33 18.58 -4.24
C LEU A 119 -4.92 19.10 -2.92
N GLN A 120 -4.98 20.42 -2.78
CA GLN A 120 -5.52 21.09 -1.60
C GLN A 120 -6.89 20.51 -1.20
N GLY A 121 -7.07 20.15 0.08
CA GLY A 121 -8.33 19.66 0.65
C GLY A 121 -8.73 18.21 0.30
N LEU A 122 -7.90 17.46 -0.42
CA LEU A 122 -8.21 16.05 -0.75
C LEU A 122 -8.00 15.10 0.45
N GLY A 123 -7.05 15.43 1.33
CA GLY A 123 -6.68 14.67 2.53
C GLY A 123 -7.82 14.43 3.51
N ASP A 124 -8.65 15.46 3.72
CA ASP A 124 -9.64 15.46 4.80
C ASP A 124 -11.02 14.93 4.34
N THR A 125 -11.31 15.01 3.05
CA THR A 125 -12.66 14.74 2.51
C THR A 125 -12.90 13.29 2.10
N VAL A 126 -11.85 12.54 1.75
CA VAL A 126 -12.00 11.23 1.05
C VAL A 126 -11.56 10.03 1.91
N ARG A 127 -10.97 10.26 3.08
CA ARG A 127 -10.40 9.17 3.87
C ARG A 127 -11.48 8.27 4.45
N ALA A 128 -11.47 7.01 4.01
CA ALA A 128 -12.40 6.00 4.50
C ALA A 128 -12.09 5.66 5.96
N ARG A 129 -13.05 5.85 6.86
CA ARG A 129 -12.89 5.52 8.28
C ARG A 129 -12.86 4.00 8.43
N ARG A 130 -11.73 3.46 8.88
CA ARG A 130 -11.60 2.02 9.17
C ARG A 130 -12.34 1.70 10.46
N GLY A 131 -13.35 0.83 10.40
CA GLY A 131 -13.92 0.24 11.61
C GLY A 131 -12.86 -0.56 12.36
N ALA A 132 -12.77 -0.38 13.68
CA ALA A 132 -11.86 -1.17 14.50
C ALA A 132 -12.33 -2.63 14.46
N LYS A 133 -11.53 -3.52 13.86
CA LYS A 133 -11.74 -4.96 14.00
C LYS A 133 -11.16 -5.34 15.35
N LEU A 134 -12.00 -5.83 16.25
CA LEU A 134 -11.53 -6.46 17.48
C LEU A 134 -10.70 -7.69 17.07
N PRO A 135 -9.47 -7.83 17.59
CA PRO A 135 -8.68 -9.02 17.32
C PRO A 135 -9.41 -10.22 17.94
N VAL A 136 -9.72 -11.21 17.11
CA VAL A 136 -10.17 -12.51 17.59
C VAL A 136 -8.93 -13.26 18.07
N VAL A 137 -8.85 -13.49 19.37
CA VAL A 137 -7.76 -14.25 20.00
C VAL A 137 -8.26 -15.65 20.32
N LEU A 138 -7.42 -16.65 20.07
CA LEU A 138 -7.70 -18.03 20.47
C LEU A 138 -7.54 -18.18 21.99
N SER A 139 -8.35 -19.05 22.60
CA SER A 139 -8.17 -19.44 24.00
C SER A 139 -6.95 -20.32 24.19
N VAL A 140 -6.48 -20.47 25.43
CA VAL A 140 -5.33 -21.33 25.75
C VAL A 140 -5.62 -22.78 25.35
N GLU A 141 -6.83 -23.27 25.60
CA GLU A 141 -7.26 -24.63 25.29
C GLU A 141 -7.38 -24.89 23.78
N GLU A 142 -7.71 -23.87 22.99
CA GLU A 142 -7.70 -23.95 21.53
C GLU A 142 -6.28 -24.06 20.98
N ILE A 143 -5.34 -23.32 21.57
CA ILE A 143 -3.93 -23.34 21.19
C ILE A 143 -3.27 -24.67 21.57
N GLU A 144 -3.60 -25.22 22.74
CA GLU A 144 -3.11 -26.54 23.16
C GLU A 144 -3.58 -27.64 22.19
N ARG A 145 -4.88 -27.65 21.83
CA ARG A 145 -5.41 -28.58 20.82
C ARG A 145 -4.73 -28.42 19.46
N LEU A 146 -4.48 -27.17 19.05
CA LEU A 146 -3.78 -26.88 17.79
C LEU A 146 -2.33 -27.40 17.80
N PHE A 147 -1.61 -27.32 18.93
CA PHE A 147 -0.26 -27.85 19.05
C PHE A 147 -0.18 -29.39 19.07
N LEU A 148 -1.24 -30.08 19.50
CA LEU A 148 -1.29 -31.54 19.49
C LEU A 148 -1.42 -32.11 18.06
N GLU A 149 -2.11 -31.40 17.17
CA GLU A 149 -2.32 -31.81 15.78
C GLU A 149 -1.14 -31.43 14.86
N LEU A 150 -0.29 -30.49 15.26
CA LEU A 150 0.79 -29.97 14.43
C LEU A 150 2.13 -30.67 14.70
N ASN A 151 2.67 -31.30 13.66
CA ASN A 151 3.94 -32.01 13.70
C ASN A 151 5.01 -31.36 12.79
N GLY A 152 6.27 -31.64 13.09
CA GLY A 152 7.43 -31.20 12.29
C GLY A 152 7.60 -29.68 12.23
N THR A 153 7.99 -29.18 11.06
CA THR A 153 8.35 -27.78 10.84
C THR A 153 7.21 -26.82 11.15
N SER A 154 5.97 -27.15 10.77
CA SER A 154 4.80 -26.28 11.01
C SER A 154 4.50 -26.10 12.49
N GLY A 155 4.69 -27.16 13.30
CA GLY A 155 4.55 -27.10 14.76
C GLY A 155 5.61 -26.21 15.40
N LEU A 156 6.88 -26.33 14.97
CA LEU A 156 7.96 -25.45 15.44
C LEU A 156 7.69 -23.98 15.07
N MET A 157 7.28 -23.71 13.82
CA MET A 157 6.94 -22.37 13.36
C MET A 157 5.84 -21.72 14.21
N LEU A 158 4.77 -22.46 14.52
CA LEU A 158 3.69 -21.94 15.35
C LEU A 158 4.12 -21.72 16.80
N LYS A 159 4.93 -22.62 17.37
CA LYS A 159 5.49 -22.47 18.72
C LYS A 159 6.38 -21.23 18.83
N LEU A 160 7.16 -20.92 17.80
CA LEU A 160 7.97 -19.70 17.74
C LEU A 160 7.11 -18.44 17.60
N ILE A 161 6.07 -18.45 16.75
CA ILE A 161 5.13 -17.33 16.63
C ILE A 161 4.40 -17.08 17.97
N TYR A 162 3.91 -18.13 18.62
CA TYR A 162 3.17 -18.01 19.87
C TYR A 162 4.08 -17.66 21.06
N GLY A 163 5.22 -18.34 21.19
CA GLY A 163 6.10 -18.20 22.36
C GLY A 163 6.99 -16.97 22.34
N ALA A 164 7.37 -16.48 21.15
CA ALA A 164 8.16 -15.26 21.00
C ALA A 164 7.35 -14.10 20.39
N GLY A 165 6.06 -14.28 20.10
CA GLY A 165 5.23 -13.22 19.52
C GLY A 165 5.67 -12.79 18.11
N LEU A 166 6.40 -13.64 17.38
CA LEU A 166 6.95 -13.28 16.07
C LEU A 166 5.84 -13.07 15.05
N ARG A 167 5.94 -12.02 14.24
CA ARG A 167 5.12 -11.88 13.03
C ARG A 167 5.55 -12.92 12.00
N LEU A 168 4.64 -13.32 11.12
CA LEU A 168 4.93 -14.31 10.07
C LEU A 168 6.18 -13.99 9.24
N MET A 169 6.36 -12.72 8.85
CA MET A 169 7.53 -12.29 8.08
C MET A 169 8.81 -12.20 8.92
N GLU A 170 8.68 -12.10 10.24
CA GLU A 170 9.81 -12.18 11.17
C GLU A 170 10.28 -13.64 11.27
N LEU A 171 9.37 -14.58 11.49
CA LEU A 171 9.70 -16.01 11.45
C LEU A 171 10.33 -16.41 10.10
N ALA A 172 9.70 -16.04 8.97
CA ALA A 172 10.16 -16.44 7.64
C ALA A 172 11.54 -15.90 7.22
N ARG A 173 12.08 -14.92 7.97
CA ARG A 173 13.39 -14.31 7.68
C ARG A 173 14.37 -14.50 8.85
N LEU A 174 14.04 -15.33 9.83
CA LEU A 174 14.89 -15.67 10.96
C LEU A 174 16.15 -16.36 10.45
N ARG A 175 17.32 -15.96 10.93
CA ARG A 175 18.61 -16.59 10.59
C ARG A 175 19.14 -17.34 11.79
N VAL A 176 20.01 -18.32 11.55
CA VAL A 176 20.65 -19.11 12.62
C VAL A 176 21.37 -18.23 13.65
N LYS A 177 21.99 -17.13 13.20
CA LYS A 177 22.68 -16.15 14.06
C LYS A 177 21.73 -15.32 14.96
N ASP A 178 20.44 -15.32 14.67
CA ASP A 178 19.44 -14.55 15.42
C ASP A 178 18.90 -15.37 16.61
N VAL A 179 19.34 -16.63 16.77
CA VAL A 179 18.92 -17.57 17.81
C VAL A 179 20.03 -17.77 18.82
N ASP A 180 19.81 -17.31 20.05
CA ASP A 180 20.69 -17.62 21.18
C ASP A 180 20.04 -18.70 22.06
N PHE A 181 20.54 -19.93 21.88
CA PHE A 181 20.11 -21.10 22.65
C PHE A 181 20.58 -21.07 24.12
N GLN A 182 21.64 -20.33 24.44
CA GLN A 182 22.15 -20.25 25.81
C GLN A 182 21.30 -19.32 26.67
N ASN A 183 20.86 -18.20 26.10
CA ASN A 183 20.08 -17.20 26.82
C ASN A 183 18.56 -17.32 26.60
N ASN A 184 18.11 -18.22 25.71
CA ASN A 184 16.71 -18.26 25.26
C ASN A 184 16.26 -16.87 24.79
N VAL A 185 17.00 -16.31 23.83
CA VAL A 185 16.71 -14.98 23.26
C VAL A 185 16.69 -15.08 21.75
N LEU A 186 15.70 -14.44 21.13
CA LEU A 186 15.67 -14.18 19.69
C LEU A 186 15.99 -12.70 19.47
N LEU A 187 17.08 -12.42 18.76
CA LEU A 187 17.53 -11.06 18.49
C LEU A 187 17.19 -10.70 17.05
N ARG A 188 16.41 -9.63 16.85
CA ARG A 188 16.21 -9.15 15.48
C ARG A 188 15.99 -7.65 15.37
N ASN A 189 16.72 -7.03 14.44
CA ASN A 189 16.62 -5.61 14.10
C ASN A 189 16.84 -4.65 15.29
N GLY A 190 17.57 -5.07 16.33
CA GLY A 190 17.83 -4.26 17.52
C GLY A 190 16.80 -4.44 18.65
N ASP A 191 15.70 -5.15 18.40
CA ASP A 191 14.73 -5.50 19.44
C ASP A 191 15.07 -6.89 20.01
N GLU A 192 15.23 -6.94 21.34
CA GLU A 192 15.43 -8.18 22.09
C GLU A 192 14.07 -8.81 22.38
N ILE A 193 13.85 -10.03 21.87
CA ILE A 193 12.66 -10.81 22.20
C ILE A 193 13.08 -11.93 23.14
N THR A 194 12.86 -11.69 24.43
CA THR A 194 13.10 -12.68 25.48
C THR A 194 11.90 -13.63 25.56
N PHE A 195 12.15 -14.94 25.61
CA PHE A 195 11.08 -15.89 25.91
C PHE A 195 10.56 -15.64 27.33
N PRO A 196 9.23 -15.50 27.54
CA PRO A 196 8.69 -15.43 28.88
C PRO A 196 9.01 -16.73 29.61
N ARG A 197 9.59 -16.64 30.81
CA ARG A 197 9.85 -17.82 31.66
C ARG A 197 8.49 -18.47 31.97
N GLY A 198 8.26 -19.67 31.43
CA GLY A 198 7.05 -20.46 31.67
C GLY A 198 6.23 -20.85 30.43
N VAL A 199 6.61 -20.43 29.22
CA VAL A 199 5.90 -20.87 28.01
C VAL A 199 6.29 -22.32 27.64
N PRO A 200 5.33 -23.22 27.35
CA PRO A 200 5.59 -24.63 27.02
C PRO A 200 6.58 -24.83 25.86
N ALA A 201 6.68 -23.85 24.96
CA ALA A 201 7.60 -23.87 23.82
C ALA A 201 9.09 -23.94 24.22
N ALA A 202 9.47 -23.42 25.40
CA ALA A 202 10.85 -23.46 25.89
C ALA A 202 11.30 -24.87 26.33
N ARG A 203 10.38 -25.79 26.62
CA ARG A 203 10.70 -27.13 27.11
C ARG A 203 10.88 -28.19 26.02
N GLY A 204 10.51 -27.90 24.78
CA GLY A 204 10.51 -28.88 23.68
C GLY A 204 11.53 -28.62 22.57
N ILE A 205 12.50 -27.75 22.80
CA ILE A 205 13.57 -27.41 21.84
C ILE A 205 14.94 -27.98 22.29
N ALA A 206 15.00 -28.61 23.48
CA ALA A 206 16.15 -29.35 23.97
C ALA A 206 16.00 -30.86 23.69
#